data_AF-A0A2V7JW45-F1
#
_entry.id   AF-A0A2V7JW45-F1
#
_cell.length_a   1.000
_cell.length_b   1.000
_cell.length_c   1.000
_cell.angle_alpha   90.00
_cell.angle_beta   90.00
_cell.angle_gamma   90.00
#
_symmetry.space_group_name_H-M   'P 1'
#
loop_
_entity.id
_entity.type
_entity.pdbx_description
1 polymer ?
#
loop_
_entity_poly.entity_id
_entity_poly.type
_entity_poly.pdbx_seq_one_letter_code
_entity_poly.pdbx_strand_id
1 'polypeptide(L)'
;MGTYISRITGSVVASLFLVSCREAPTEFQGEKLGAALAATSGSAGSIPSGERLLGQSVLEPVYNDERAGVIGFVSTPLHAPLEANPRAWSPFFVPVYPVGSTVGLVLCQHKPVENCPDHGPLIAGAAAAIMPSVCGPGDGSGVIGHDHLMDFPGGADFDVAWEPILVLFTSKAAANEHLLTDAQIEAAVARGDAIEVPVPQETFHCEAVSAAAWARGTPLP
;
A
#
# COMPACT_ATOMS: atom_id res chain seq x y z
N MET A 1 29.57 -26.81 -3.71
CA MET A 1 29.30 -25.53 -3.01
C MET A 1 28.00 -25.00 -3.54
N GLY A 2 26.92 -25.24 -2.81
CA GLY A 2 25.56 -24.84 -3.18
C GLY A 2 24.74 -24.96 -1.90
N THR A 3 24.52 -23.83 -1.24
CA THR A 3 23.80 -23.80 0.03
C THR A 3 22.39 -23.32 -0.27
N TYR A 4 21.45 -24.26 -0.24
CA TYR A 4 20.02 -24.00 -0.20
C TYR A 4 19.71 -23.18 1.05
N ILE A 5 19.21 -21.95 0.86
CA ILE A 5 18.58 -21.20 1.95
C ILE A 5 17.13 -21.68 2.04
N SER A 6 16.83 -22.25 3.19
CA SER A 6 15.56 -22.87 3.56
C SER A 6 14.42 -21.86 3.44
N ARG A 7 13.39 -22.22 2.66
CA ARG A 7 12.07 -21.61 2.76
C ARG A 7 11.60 -21.78 4.20
N ILE A 8 11.44 -20.68 4.94
CA ILE A 8 10.73 -20.69 6.21
C ILE A 8 9.26 -20.81 5.85
N THR A 9 8.72 -22.00 6.07
CA THR A 9 7.32 -22.37 5.88
C THR A 9 6.44 -21.47 6.74
N GLY A 10 5.55 -20.72 6.07
CA GLY A 10 4.49 -19.95 6.71
C GLY A 10 3.55 -20.86 7.49
N SER A 11 3.25 -20.50 8.73
CA SER A 11 2.19 -21.15 9.51
C SER A 11 1.67 -20.32 10.70
N VAL A 12 1.78 -18.99 10.69
CA VAL A 12 1.26 -18.16 11.81
C VAL A 12 0.26 -17.06 11.40
N VAL A 13 0.06 -16.78 10.11
CA VAL A 13 -0.85 -15.68 9.68
C VAL A 13 -2.26 -16.16 9.30
N ALA A 14 -2.56 -17.46 9.45
CA ALA A 14 -3.75 -18.07 8.84
C ALA A 14 -5.07 -18.01 9.66
N SER A 15 -5.21 -17.09 10.63
CA SER A 15 -6.44 -17.05 11.45
C SER A 15 -6.87 -15.63 11.81
N LEU A 16 -7.36 -14.84 10.85
CA LEU A 16 -8.29 -13.74 11.18
C LEU A 16 -9.07 -13.10 10.01
N PHE A 17 -9.53 -13.80 8.98
CA PHE A 17 -10.35 -13.12 7.95
C PHE A 17 -11.54 -13.98 7.50
N LEU A 18 -12.71 -13.66 8.07
CA LEU A 18 -14.02 -14.12 7.62
C LEU A 18 -15.04 -13.00 7.85
N VAL A 19 -15.25 -12.14 6.86
CA VAL A 19 -16.58 -11.54 6.63
C VAL A 19 -16.84 -11.51 5.12
N SER A 20 -17.86 -12.29 4.78
CA SER A 20 -18.44 -12.58 3.47
C SER A 20 -19.23 -11.40 2.90
N CYS A 21 -19.30 -11.28 1.57
CA CYS A 21 -20.50 -10.75 0.89
C CYS A 21 -20.93 -11.66 -0.28
N ARG A 22 -22.20 -12.09 -0.21
CA ARG A 22 -22.93 -12.88 -1.21
C ARG A 22 -23.83 -11.97 -2.06
N GLU A 23 -23.89 -12.30 -3.35
CA GLU A 23 -25.00 -12.17 -4.33
C GLU A 23 -25.48 -10.78 -4.82
N ALA A 24 -25.04 -10.47 -6.07
CA ALA A 24 -25.83 -10.08 -7.28
C ALA A 24 -26.49 -8.68 -7.40
N PRO A 25 -26.88 -8.21 -8.62
CA PRO A 25 -26.46 -8.54 -9.99
C PRO A 25 -26.03 -7.31 -10.84
N THR A 26 -25.56 -7.67 -12.03
CA THR A 26 -25.07 -6.95 -13.21
C THR A 26 -25.94 -5.82 -13.79
N GLU A 27 -25.29 -4.73 -14.21
CA GLU A 27 -25.18 -4.21 -15.59
C GLU A 27 -25.04 -2.68 -15.55
N PHE A 28 -23.97 -2.12 -16.13
CA PHE A 28 -24.08 -0.84 -16.82
C PHE A 28 -23.15 -0.77 -18.01
N GLN A 29 -23.74 -0.45 -19.16
CA GLN A 29 -23.11 -0.30 -20.46
C GLN A 29 -22.23 0.95 -20.49
N GLY A 30 -21.07 0.81 -21.12
CA GLY A 30 -20.01 1.81 -21.09
C GLY A 30 -20.24 3.04 -21.95
N GLU A 31 -19.36 4.03 -21.77
CA GLU A 31 -18.99 4.99 -22.79
C GLU A 31 -17.55 5.48 -22.53
N LYS A 32 -16.78 5.52 -23.61
CA LYS A 32 -15.36 5.86 -23.65
C LYS A 32 -15.17 7.35 -23.38
N LEU A 33 -14.44 7.70 -22.31
CA LEU A 33 -13.76 8.98 -22.20
C LEU A 33 -12.39 8.75 -21.58
N GLY A 34 -11.37 8.76 -22.44
CA GLY A 34 -9.97 8.82 -22.02
C GLY A 34 -9.72 10.14 -21.28
N ALA A 35 -9.77 10.07 -19.95
CA ALA A 35 -9.32 11.16 -19.10
C ALA A 35 -7.82 10.97 -18.86
N ALA A 36 -7.02 11.81 -19.51
CA ALA A 36 -5.62 11.96 -19.15
C ALA A 36 -5.56 12.47 -17.69
N LEU A 37 -5.18 11.60 -16.75
CA LEU A 37 -4.78 12.00 -15.40
C LEU A 37 -3.45 12.76 -15.53
N ALA A 38 -3.52 14.08 -15.59
CA ALA A 38 -2.34 14.91 -15.49
C ALA A 38 -1.85 14.92 -14.04
N ALA A 39 -0.72 14.27 -13.78
CA ALA A 39 0.03 14.43 -12.54
C ALA A 39 0.47 15.90 -12.41
N THR A 40 -0.04 16.59 -11.38
CA THR A 40 0.34 17.98 -11.10
C THR A 40 1.55 18.00 -10.17
N SER A 41 2.60 18.71 -10.54
CA SER A 41 3.71 19.03 -9.64
C SER A 41 3.22 19.99 -8.55
N GLY A 42 3.07 19.50 -7.33
CA GLY A 42 2.68 20.31 -6.17
C GLY A 42 3.80 21.25 -5.72
N SER A 43 3.44 22.51 -5.44
CA SER A 43 4.15 23.37 -4.48
C SER A 43 4.27 22.65 -3.12
N ALA A 44 5.13 23.12 -2.20
CA ALA A 44 5.33 22.59 -0.83
C ALA A 44 4.07 22.70 0.09
N GLY A 45 2.92 22.25 -0.42
CA GLY A 45 1.78 21.84 0.36
C GLY A 45 2.13 20.55 1.09
N SER A 46 1.49 20.37 2.25
CA SER A 46 1.53 19.12 3.00
C SER A 46 1.35 17.93 2.06
N ILE A 47 2.21 16.92 2.18
CA ILE A 47 2.04 15.61 1.52
C ILE A 47 0.61 15.14 1.86
N PRO A 48 -0.24 14.80 0.86
CA PRO A 48 -1.54 14.22 1.12
C PRO A 48 -1.37 12.96 1.98
N SER A 49 -2.19 12.81 3.01
CA SER A 49 -2.02 11.73 3.98
C SER A 49 -3.37 11.28 4.53
N GLY A 50 -3.40 10.02 4.95
CA GLY A 50 -4.56 9.34 5.52
C GLY A 50 -5.49 8.76 4.46
N GLU A 51 -6.53 8.10 4.95
CA GLU A 51 -7.65 7.64 4.18
C GLU A 51 -8.78 8.69 4.18
N ARG A 52 -9.58 8.68 3.11
CA ARG A 52 -10.81 9.47 3.01
C ARG A 52 -11.95 8.62 2.52
N LEU A 53 -13.13 8.79 3.10
CA LEU A 53 -14.35 8.19 2.60
C LEU A 53 -15.03 9.10 1.57
N LEU A 54 -15.35 8.56 0.40
CA LEU A 54 -16.23 9.20 -0.59
C LEU A 54 -17.29 8.20 -1.05
N GLY A 55 -18.53 8.38 -0.61
CA GLY A 55 -19.63 7.47 -0.95
C GLY A 55 -19.44 6.09 -0.32
N GLN A 56 -19.19 5.07 -1.15
CA GLN A 56 -18.93 3.69 -0.73
C GLN A 56 -17.52 3.25 -1.12
N SER A 57 -16.56 4.17 -1.05
CA SER A 57 -15.16 3.89 -1.36
C SER A 57 -14.24 4.59 -0.38
N VAL A 58 -13.17 3.91 0.01
CA VAL A 58 -12.02 4.48 0.72
C VAL A 58 -11.05 4.97 -0.34
N LEU A 59 -10.62 6.21 -0.20
CA LEU A 59 -9.63 6.83 -1.06
C LEU A 59 -8.36 6.99 -0.26
N GLU A 60 -7.23 6.90 -0.96
CA GLU A 60 -5.92 7.04 -0.36
C GLU A 60 -4.95 7.68 -1.36
N PRO A 61 -3.94 8.41 -0.87
CA PRO A 61 -2.83 8.85 -1.70
C PRO A 61 -1.86 7.68 -1.94
N VAL A 62 -1.20 7.73 -3.10
CA VAL A 62 -0.22 6.72 -3.51
C VAL A 62 0.89 7.37 -4.32
N TYR A 63 2.14 6.97 -4.09
CA TYR A 63 3.27 7.36 -4.94
C TYR A 63 3.22 6.58 -6.26
N ASN A 64 3.47 7.29 -7.36
CA ASN A 64 3.77 6.65 -8.64
C ASN A 64 5.17 6.05 -8.55
N ASP A 65 5.25 4.73 -8.57
CA ASP A 65 6.50 4.01 -8.36
C ASP A 65 7.47 4.14 -9.53
N GLU A 66 7.03 4.50 -10.73
CA GLU A 66 7.90 4.84 -11.85
C GLU A 66 8.51 6.27 -11.75
N ARG A 67 7.96 7.13 -10.88
CA ARG A 67 8.28 8.57 -10.83
C ARG A 67 8.35 9.09 -9.39
N ALA A 68 9.54 9.01 -8.82
CA ALA A 68 9.85 9.46 -7.46
C ALA A 68 9.17 10.80 -7.09
N GLY A 69 8.37 10.76 -6.02
CA GLY A 69 7.70 11.93 -5.44
C GLY A 69 6.45 12.41 -6.19
N VAL A 70 6.04 11.76 -7.28
CA VAL A 70 4.73 12.01 -7.89
C VAL A 70 3.67 11.27 -7.10
N ILE A 71 2.66 11.98 -6.63
CA ILE A 71 1.54 11.42 -5.87
C ILE A 71 0.28 11.52 -6.72
N GLY A 72 -0.49 10.44 -6.77
CA GLY A 72 -1.88 10.47 -7.19
C GLY A 72 -2.80 9.87 -6.11
N PHE A 73 -4.00 9.52 -6.52
CA PHE A 73 -5.04 9.06 -5.60
C PHE A 73 -5.74 7.87 -6.20
N VAL A 74 -6.10 6.94 -5.32
CA VAL A 74 -6.84 5.75 -5.67
C VAL A 74 -8.08 5.61 -4.81
N SER A 75 -8.94 4.69 -5.22
CA SER A 75 -10.20 4.36 -4.58
C SER A 75 -10.30 2.84 -4.47
N THR A 76 -10.68 2.38 -3.29
CA THR A 76 -11.03 1.00 -2.97
C THR A 76 -12.52 0.96 -2.63
N PRO A 77 -13.37 0.37 -3.48
CA PRO A 77 -14.79 0.23 -3.19
C PRO A 77 -15.03 -0.67 -1.98
N LEU A 78 -15.86 -0.19 -1.05
CA LEU A 78 -16.34 -0.97 0.08
C LEU A 78 -17.28 -2.08 -0.39
N HIS A 79 -17.09 -3.28 0.13
CA HIS A 79 -17.94 -4.45 -0.14
C HIS A 79 -17.98 -4.93 -1.60
N ALA A 80 -17.08 -4.45 -2.45
CA ALA A 80 -16.96 -4.98 -3.81
C ALA A 80 -16.19 -6.32 -3.78
N PRO A 81 -16.76 -7.41 -4.34
CA PRO A 81 -16.04 -8.66 -4.43
C PRO A 81 -14.88 -8.53 -5.42
N LEU A 82 -13.69 -9.01 -5.05
CA LEU A 82 -12.58 -9.16 -5.96
C LEU A 82 -12.47 -10.61 -6.43
N GLU A 83 -12.68 -10.83 -7.72
CA GLU A 83 -12.37 -12.10 -8.38
C GLU A 83 -11.00 -11.97 -9.04
N ALA A 84 -9.95 -12.01 -8.22
CA ALA A 84 -8.58 -11.85 -8.71
C ALA A 84 -8.25 -13.00 -9.68
N ASN A 85 -7.92 -12.66 -10.93
CA ASN A 85 -7.30 -13.61 -11.84
C ASN A 85 -5.83 -13.75 -11.40
N PRO A 86 -5.33 -14.97 -11.13
CA PRO A 86 -3.92 -15.17 -10.74
C PRO A 86 -2.88 -14.68 -11.76
N ARG A 87 -3.33 -14.21 -12.93
CA ARG A 87 -2.52 -13.65 -14.02
C ARG A 87 -2.86 -12.20 -14.37
N ALA A 88 -3.78 -11.55 -13.68
CA ALA A 88 -4.13 -10.15 -13.91
C ALA A 88 -4.18 -9.43 -12.56
N TRP A 89 -2.99 -9.13 -12.06
CA TRP A 89 -2.72 -8.38 -10.85
C TRP A 89 -1.39 -7.66 -11.01
N SER A 90 -1.25 -6.52 -10.31
CA SER A 90 0.02 -5.78 -10.21
C SER A 90 0.43 -5.58 -8.75
N PRO A 91 1.74 -5.43 -8.47
CA PRO A 91 2.23 -5.12 -7.13
C PRO A 91 1.70 -3.78 -6.61
N PHE A 92 1.32 -3.76 -5.34
CA PHE A 92 1.10 -2.55 -4.57
C PHE A 92 2.08 -2.57 -3.41
N PHE A 93 3.19 -1.86 -3.54
CA PHE A 93 4.26 -1.91 -2.55
C PHE A 93 3.92 -1.06 -1.34
N VAL A 94 4.18 -1.62 -0.16
CA VAL A 94 3.91 -1.00 1.12
C VAL A 94 5.19 -0.95 1.97
N PRO A 95 6.06 0.06 1.78
CA PRO A 95 7.20 0.29 2.66
C PRO A 95 6.75 0.68 4.07
N VAL A 96 7.16 -0.11 5.06
CA VAL A 96 6.75 0.09 6.46
C VAL A 96 7.90 0.66 7.29
N TYR A 97 7.69 1.85 7.87
CA TYR A 97 8.74 2.58 8.56
C TYR A 97 8.64 2.42 10.09
N PRO A 98 9.71 1.97 10.77
CA PRO A 98 9.74 1.82 12.21
C PRO A 98 9.92 3.17 12.93
N VAL A 99 9.57 3.20 14.21
CA VAL A 99 9.87 4.31 15.12
C VAL A 99 11.37 4.58 15.17
N GLY A 100 11.71 5.83 14.89
CA GLY A 100 13.07 6.34 14.79
C GLY A 100 13.56 6.57 13.35
N SER A 101 12.78 6.18 12.34
CA SER A 101 13.07 6.50 10.93
C SER A 101 13.07 8.02 10.68
N THR A 102 13.91 8.48 9.76
CA THR A 102 14.09 9.89 9.39
C THR A 102 13.37 10.30 8.10
N VAL A 103 12.49 9.47 7.54
CA VAL A 103 11.83 9.73 6.24
C VAL A 103 10.82 10.88 6.25
N GLY A 104 10.49 11.42 7.42
CA GLY A 104 9.55 12.53 7.56
C GLY A 104 8.11 12.04 7.60
N LEU A 105 7.21 12.75 6.89
CA LEU A 105 5.79 12.36 6.79
C LEU A 105 5.63 11.26 5.74
N VAL A 106 4.74 10.33 6.05
CA VAL A 106 4.37 9.20 5.20
C VAL A 106 2.88 9.29 4.84
N LEU A 107 2.48 8.63 3.76
CA LEU A 107 1.12 8.67 3.24
C LEU A 107 0.11 8.13 4.26
N CYS A 108 0.45 7.04 4.95
CA CYS A 108 -0.35 6.48 6.05
C CYS A 108 0.42 6.51 7.37
N GLN A 109 0.03 7.41 8.26
CA GLN A 109 0.66 7.64 9.55
C GLN A 109 -0.04 6.79 10.63
N HIS A 110 0.73 6.01 11.40
CA HIS A 110 0.25 5.32 12.60
C HIS A 110 0.50 6.13 13.89
N LYS A 111 1.57 6.94 13.89
CA LYS A 111 2.00 7.75 15.04
C LYS A 111 2.38 9.17 14.61
N PRO A 112 2.01 10.20 15.38
CA PRO A 112 1.37 10.13 16.70
C PRO A 112 -0.14 9.87 16.65
N VAL A 113 -0.77 10.00 15.49
CA VAL A 113 -2.20 9.79 15.27
C VAL A 113 -2.35 8.91 14.05
N GLU A 114 -3.10 7.83 14.20
CA GLU A 114 -3.49 6.95 13.10
C GLU A 114 -4.35 7.72 12.09
N ASN A 115 -4.15 7.52 10.79
CA ASN A 115 -4.98 8.15 9.78
C ASN A 115 -5.36 7.23 8.60
N CYS A 116 -4.99 5.95 8.66
CA CYS A 116 -5.42 4.91 7.75
C CYS A 116 -6.02 3.74 8.55
N PRO A 117 -7.16 3.94 9.23
CA PRO A 117 -7.71 2.97 10.17
C PRO A 117 -8.17 1.65 9.54
N ASP A 118 -8.40 1.59 8.21
CA ASP A 118 -8.84 0.37 7.54
C ASP A 118 -7.76 -0.72 7.57
N HIS A 119 -6.52 -0.38 7.21
CA HIS A 119 -5.42 -1.34 7.14
C HIS A 119 -4.21 -1.01 8.02
N GLY A 120 -4.15 0.20 8.58
CA GLY A 120 -2.97 0.69 9.26
C GLY A 120 -2.53 -0.19 10.43
N PRO A 121 -3.39 -0.43 11.44
CA PRO A 121 -3.08 -1.31 12.57
C PRO A 121 -2.68 -2.74 12.16
N LEU A 122 -3.29 -3.27 11.08
CA LEU A 122 -3.01 -4.62 10.58
C LEU A 122 -1.60 -4.69 9.95
N ILE A 123 -1.24 -3.72 9.12
CA ILE A 123 0.10 -3.62 8.52
C ILE A 123 1.16 -3.41 9.59
N ALA A 124 0.91 -2.53 10.57
CA ALA A 124 1.84 -2.31 11.67
C ALA A 124 2.08 -3.57 12.51
N GLY A 125 0.99 -4.29 12.83
CA GLY A 125 1.07 -5.57 13.54
C GLY A 125 1.81 -6.64 12.76
N ALA A 126 1.54 -6.77 11.45
CA ALA A 126 2.23 -7.71 10.57
C ALA A 126 3.73 -7.42 10.48
N ALA A 127 4.11 -6.17 10.26
CA ALA A 127 5.51 -5.74 10.21
C ALA A 127 6.24 -6.04 11.53
N ALA A 128 5.62 -5.78 12.68
CA ALA A 128 6.19 -6.09 13.97
C ALA A 128 6.26 -7.61 14.27
N ALA A 129 5.34 -8.41 13.75
CA ALA A 129 5.39 -9.86 13.87
C ALA A 129 6.50 -10.48 13.01
N ILE A 130 6.75 -9.94 11.81
CA ILE A 130 7.75 -10.46 10.87
C ILE A 130 9.15 -9.94 11.20
N MET A 131 9.28 -8.65 11.50
CA MET A 131 10.54 -7.95 11.77
C MET A 131 10.57 -7.34 13.19
N PRO A 132 10.41 -8.14 14.26
CA PRO A 132 10.31 -7.62 15.63
C PRO A 132 11.57 -6.87 16.10
N SER A 133 12.74 -7.21 15.55
CA SER A 133 14.00 -6.50 15.85
C SER A 133 14.04 -5.06 15.30
N VAL A 134 13.20 -4.74 14.31
CA VAL A 134 13.14 -3.45 13.63
C VAL A 134 11.88 -2.68 14.04
N CYS A 135 10.73 -3.34 13.97
CA CYS A 135 9.39 -2.77 14.18
C CYS A 135 8.85 -2.98 15.60
N GLY A 136 9.64 -3.55 16.53
CA GLY A 136 9.27 -3.68 17.94
C GLY A 136 8.30 -4.82 18.23
N PRO A 137 7.56 -4.78 19.36
CA PRO A 137 6.63 -5.84 19.72
C PRO A 137 5.46 -5.92 18.73
N GLY A 138 4.86 -7.12 18.60
CA GLY A 138 3.79 -7.45 17.64
C GLY A 138 2.44 -6.72 17.84
N ASP A 139 2.43 -5.61 18.58
CA ASP A 139 1.28 -4.72 18.78
C ASP A 139 1.30 -3.51 17.83
N GLY A 140 2.25 -3.46 16.89
CA GLY A 140 2.41 -2.38 15.91
C GLY A 140 2.98 -1.07 16.49
N SER A 141 3.24 -1.00 17.80
CA SER A 141 3.69 0.23 18.44
C SER A 141 5.08 0.69 18.03
N GLY A 142 5.89 -0.15 17.39
CA GLY A 142 7.20 0.23 16.87
C GLY A 142 7.18 0.70 15.42
N VAL A 143 6.01 0.99 14.83
CA VAL A 143 5.86 1.52 13.48
C VAL A 143 5.37 2.97 13.54
N ILE A 144 5.94 3.86 12.71
CA ILE A 144 5.48 5.27 12.60
C ILE A 144 4.41 5.44 11.53
N GLY A 145 4.48 4.65 10.47
CA GLY A 145 3.59 4.73 9.33
C GLY A 145 4.13 3.88 8.18
N HIS A 146 3.49 3.97 7.04
CA HIS A 146 3.86 3.32 5.79
C HIS A 146 3.47 4.19 4.61
N ASP A 147 4.05 3.89 3.46
CA ASP A 147 3.66 4.48 2.18
C ASP A 147 2.99 3.43 1.29
N HIS A 148 2.33 3.92 0.26
CA HIS A 148 1.74 3.15 -0.82
C HIS A 148 2.44 3.52 -2.12
N LEU A 149 2.88 2.53 -2.87
CA LEU A 149 3.54 2.69 -4.16
C LEU A 149 2.86 1.76 -5.18
N MET A 150 2.56 2.31 -6.35
CA MET A 150 1.97 1.56 -7.46
C MET A 150 2.41 2.16 -8.80
N ASP A 151 2.41 1.34 -9.85
CA ASP A 151 2.36 1.87 -11.22
C ASP A 151 0.95 2.41 -11.48
N PHE A 152 0.84 3.61 -12.04
CA PHE A 152 -0.49 4.19 -12.25
C PHE A 152 -1.20 3.52 -13.43
N PRO A 153 -2.50 3.18 -13.28
CA PRO A 153 -3.30 2.61 -14.37
C PRO A 153 -3.23 3.47 -15.63
N GLY A 154 -2.92 2.84 -16.77
CA GLY A 154 -2.69 3.53 -18.05
C GLY A 154 -1.22 3.62 -18.48
N GLY A 155 -0.31 3.06 -17.68
CA GLY A 155 1.06 2.70 -18.03
C GLY A 155 1.14 1.32 -18.72
N ALA A 156 2.11 0.48 -18.33
CA ALA A 156 2.18 -0.90 -18.81
C ALA A 156 1.03 -1.75 -18.24
N ASP A 157 0.51 -1.35 -17.08
CA ASP A 157 -0.49 -2.06 -16.31
C ASP A 157 -1.89 -1.43 -16.48
N PHE A 158 -2.89 -2.28 -16.71
CA PHE A 158 -4.32 -1.95 -16.69
C PHE A 158 -5.02 -2.76 -15.58
N ASP A 159 -4.27 -3.09 -14.53
CA ASP A 159 -4.77 -3.96 -13.49
C ASP A 159 -5.66 -3.18 -12.53
N VAL A 160 -6.81 -3.79 -12.24
CA VAL A 160 -7.74 -3.35 -11.18
C VAL A 160 -7.52 -4.13 -9.89
N ALA A 161 -6.82 -5.26 -9.97
CA ALA A 161 -6.46 -6.11 -8.83
C ALA A 161 -5.03 -5.83 -8.41
N TRP A 162 -4.85 -5.42 -7.16
CA TRP A 162 -3.57 -4.99 -6.62
C TRP A 162 -3.17 -5.90 -5.47
N GLU A 163 -2.03 -6.59 -5.63
CA GLU A 163 -1.49 -7.46 -4.59
C GLU A 163 -0.59 -6.65 -3.65
N PRO A 164 -0.94 -6.50 -2.37
CA PRO A 164 -0.07 -5.81 -1.43
C PRO A 164 1.22 -6.59 -1.19
N ILE A 165 2.35 -5.91 -1.32
CA ILE A 165 3.68 -6.43 -1.00
C ILE A 165 4.28 -5.56 0.10
N LEU A 166 4.39 -6.11 1.31
CA LEU A 166 5.05 -5.39 2.39
C LEU A 166 6.54 -5.31 2.10
N VAL A 167 7.08 -4.10 2.12
CA VAL A 167 8.53 -3.86 2.03
C VAL A 167 9.02 -3.54 3.43
N LEU A 168 9.72 -4.51 4.04
CA LEU A 168 10.16 -4.43 5.44
C LEU A 168 11.68 -4.26 5.51
N PHE A 169 12.14 -3.25 6.22
CA PHE A 169 13.57 -3.00 6.38
C PHE A 169 14.23 -4.03 7.30
N THR A 170 15.46 -4.42 6.96
CA THR A 170 16.26 -5.39 7.74
C THR A 170 16.96 -4.76 8.93
N SER A 171 17.03 -3.43 8.98
CA SER A 171 17.58 -2.67 10.10
C SER A 171 16.93 -1.29 10.23
N LYS A 172 17.01 -0.69 11.42
CA LYS A 172 16.56 0.70 11.64
C LYS A 172 17.35 1.72 10.81
N ALA A 173 18.62 1.43 10.52
CA ALA A 173 19.46 2.32 9.72
C ALA A 173 19.02 2.31 8.25
N ALA A 174 18.71 1.13 7.70
CA ALA A 174 18.16 0.98 6.35
C ALA A 174 16.82 1.74 6.22
N ALA A 175 16.00 1.71 7.27
CA ALA A 175 14.70 2.38 7.29
C ALA A 175 14.75 3.92 7.28
N ASN A 176 15.93 4.54 7.19
CA ASN A 176 16.07 5.99 7.02
C ASN A 176 16.02 6.41 5.54
N GLU A 177 16.04 5.46 4.61
CA GLU A 177 15.82 5.71 3.19
C GLU A 177 14.32 5.71 2.90
N HIS A 178 13.83 6.80 2.30
CA HIS A 178 12.45 6.91 1.85
C HIS A 178 12.33 6.25 0.48
N LEU A 179 11.70 5.06 0.44
CA LEU A 179 11.47 4.32 -0.79
C LEU A 179 10.22 4.88 -1.46
N LEU A 180 10.41 5.51 -2.63
CA LEU A 180 9.39 6.22 -3.41
C LEU A 180 9.22 5.64 -4.82
N THR A 181 10.05 4.67 -5.22
CA THR A 181 9.98 4.00 -6.53
C THR A 181 10.22 2.50 -6.40
N ASP A 182 9.74 1.76 -7.40
CA ASP A 182 10.01 0.33 -7.59
C ASP A 182 11.52 0.06 -7.65
N ALA A 183 12.26 0.85 -8.43
CA ALA A 183 13.71 0.73 -8.57
C ALA A 183 14.47 0.97 -7.26
N GLN A 184 13.94 1.80 -6.35
CA GLN A 184 14.52 2.02 -5.03
C GLN A 184 14.26 0.80 -4.13
N ILE A 185 13.06 0.23 -4.19
CA ILE A 185 12.73 -1.02 -3.49
C ILE A 185 13.63 -2.15 -3.99
N GLU A 186 13.70 -2.38 -5.30
CA GLU A 186 14.56 -3.41 -5.89
C GLU A 186 16.02 -3.24 -5.47
N ALA A 187 16.53 -2.00 -5.48
CA ALA A 187 17.88 -1.72 -5.03
C ALA A 187 18.06 -2.05 -3.54
N ALA A 188 17.12 -1.66 -2.67
CA ALA A 188 17.14 -1.94 -1.23
C ALA A 188 17.09 -3.44 -0.93
N VAL A 189 16.28 -4.20 -1.67
CA VAL A 189 16.23 -5.65 -1.57
C VAL A 189 17.53 -6.28 -2.04
N ALA A 190 18.05 -5.88 -3.20
CA ALA A 190 19.28 -6.42 -3.78
C ALA A 190 20.50 -6.25 -2.88
N ARG A 191 20.56 -5.16 -2.11
CA ARG A 191 21.64 -4.86 -1.16
C ARG A 191 21.36 -5.39 0.27
N GLY A 192 20.21 -6.03 0.50
CA GLY A 192 19.84 -6.67 1.77
C GLY A 192 19.31 -5.72 2.84
N ASP A 193 18.94 -4.49 2.47
CA ASP A 193 18.41 -3.46 3.36
C ASP A 193 16.89 -3.58 3.56
N ALA A 194 16.19 -4.26 2.66
CA ALA A 194 14.78 -4.58 2.76
C ALA A 194 14.48 -6.02 2.30
N ILE A 195 13.29 -6.51 2.67
CA ILE A 195 12.70 -7.74 2.15
C ILE A 195 11.28 -7.44 1.65
N GLU A 196 10.85 -8.18 0.64
CA GLU A 196 9.46 -8.17 0.16
C GLU A 196 8.70 -9.36 0.76
N VAL A 197 7.51 -9.08 1.28
CA VAL A 197 6.58 -10.08 1.80
C VAL A 197 5.26 -9.94 1.06
N PRO A 198 5.01 -10.77 0.04
CA PRO A 198 3.74 -10.78 -0.68
C PRO A 198 2.58 -11.20 0.23
N VAL A 199 1.43 -10.54 0.06
CA VAL A 199 0.22 -10.77 0.86
C VAL A 199 -0.99 -11.02 -0.06
N PRO A 200 -0.97 -12.08 -0.89
CA PRO A 200 -1.94 -12.31 -1.96
C PRO A 200 -3.39 -12.45 -1.48
N GLN A 201 -3.61 -12.90 -0.25
CA GLN A 201 -4.97 -13.00 0.31
C GLN A 201 -5.64 -11.64 0.56
N GLU A 202 -4.88 -10.55 0.57
CA GLU A 202 -5.36 -9.18 0.73
C GLU A 202 -5.36 -8.41 -0.60
N THR A 203 -5.34 -9.12 -1.74
CA THR A 203 -5.48 -8.47 -3.05
C THR A 203 -6.80 -7.69 -3.08
N PHE A 204 -6.79 -6.46 -3.59
CA PHE A 204 -7.93 -5.54 -3.52
C PHE A 204 -8.17 -4.80 -4.84
N HIS A 205 -9.36 -4.21 -4.97
CA HIS A 205 -9.68 -3.27 -6.05
C HIS A 205 -9.02 -1.93 -5.79
N CYS A 206 -8.29 -1.40 -6.77
CA CYS A 206 -7.67 -0.08 -6.64
C CYS A 206 -7.81 0.69 -7.96
N GLU A 207 -8.72 1.66 -7.99
CA GLU A 207 -8.94 2.48 -9.18
C GLU A 207 -8.38 3.89 -9.02
N ALA A 208 -7.63 4.36 -10.01
CA ALA A 208 -7.15 5.74 -10.03
C ALA A 208 -8.32 6.73 -10.04
N VAL A 209 -8.25 7.75 -9.17
CA VAL A 209 -9.22 8.83 -9.09
C VAL A 209 -8.55 10.19 -9.17
N SER A 210 -9.32 11.20 -9.59
CA SER A 210 -8.82 12.57 -9.66
C SER A 210 -8.57 13.16 -8.26
N ALA A 211 -7.63 14.11 -8.16
CA ALA A 211 -7.43 14.93 -6.96
C ALA A 211 -8.71 15.65 -6.48
N ALA A 212 -9.62 15.97 -7.41
CA ALA A 212 -10.91 16.57 -7.09
C ALA A 212 -11.86 15.58 -6.38
N ALA A 213 -11.79 14.29 -6.71
CA ALA A 213 -12.53 13.25 -5.98
C ALA A 213 -11.97 13.09 -4.56
N TRP A 214 -10.64 12.95 -4.44
CA TRP A 214 -9.94 12.93 -3.15
C TRP A 214 -10.32 14.12 -2.25
N ALA A 215 -10.27 15.34 -2.80
CA ALA A 215 -10.59 16.55 -2.05
C ALA A 215 -12.04 16.62 -1.56
N ARG A 216 -12.97 15.89 -2.20
CA ARG A 216 -14.38 15.76 -1.76
C ARG A 216 -14.57 14.68 -0.70
N GLY A 217 -13.61 13.79 -0.51
CA GLY A 217 -13.66 12.74 0.50
C GLY A 217 -13.52 13.32 1.92
N THR A 218 -14.19 12.67 2.86
CA THR A 218 -14.12 12.99 4.30
C THR A 218 -13.00 12.19 4.95
N PRO A 219 -12.01 12.80 5.62
CA PRO A 219 -10.97 12.06 6.35
C PRO A 219 -11.57 11.02 7.30
N LEU A 220 -11.00 9.82 7.29
CA LEU A 220 -11.32 8.80 8.28
C LEU A 220 -10.61 9.12 9.62
N PRO A 221 -11.26 8.88 10.76
CA PRO A 221 -10.75 9.21 12.08
C PRO A 221 -9.70 8.24 12.61
#